data_AF-A0AAD4TGW3-F1
#
_entry.id   AF-A0AAD4TGW3-F1
#
_cell.length_a   1.000
_cell.length_b   1.000
_cell.length_c   1.000
_cell.angle_alpha   90.00
_cell.angle_beta   90.00
_cell.angle_gamma   90.00
#
_symmetry.space_group_name_H-M   'P 1'
#
loop_
_entity.id
_entity.type
_entity.pdbx_description
1 polymer ?
#
loop_
_entity_poly.entity_id
_entity_poly.type
_entity_poly.pdbx_seq_one_letter_code
_entity_poly.pdbx_strand_id
1 'polypeptide(L)' 'AVKSETSGNFEFGLLTILKCAGNTAKYFAKELYKSIKGLGTTDSTLIRIVVTRTEFDMQYIKA' A
#
# COMPACT_ATOMS: atom_id res chain seq x y z
N ALA A 1 -0.88 15.36 -14.01
CA ALA A 1 -2.28 14.97 -14.24
C ALA A 1 -2.96 14.59 -12.93
N VAL A 2 -2.92 13.34 -12.43
CA VAL A 2 -3.76 12.96 -11.26
C VAL A 2 -3.62 13.90 -10.05
N LYS A 3 -2.39 14.23 -9.61
CA LYS A 3 -2.16 15.14 -8.48
C LYS A 3 -2.49 16.62 -8.75
N SER A 4 -2.57 17.05 -10.01
CA SER A 4 -2.91 18.43 -10.36
C SER A 4 -4.41 18.62 -10.53
N GLU A 5 -5.12 17.56 -10.95
CA GLU A 5 -6.54 17.60 -11.31
C GLU A 5 -7.48 17.05 -10.23
N THR A 6 -6.97 16.33 -9.24
CA THR A 6 -7.80 15.65 -8.24
C THR A 6 -7.28 15.91 -6.83
N SER A 7 -8.14 15.71 -5.83
CA SER A 7 -7.78 15.87 -4.41
C SER A 7 -8.49 14.86 -3.52
N GLY A 8 -8.06 14.77 -2.26
CA GLY A 8 -8.70 13.95 -1.23
C GLY A 8 -8.73 12.46 -1.55
N ASN A 9 -9.83 11.79 -1.18
CA ASN A 9 -9.98 10.34 -1.35
C ASN A 9 -10.01 9.92 -2.82
N PHE A 10 -10.48 10.78 -3.72
CA PHE A 10 -10.50 10.50 -5.16
C PHE A 10 -9.09 10.44 -5.73
N GLU A 11 -8.24 11.43 -5.42
CA GLU A 11 -6.82 11.40 -5.78
C GLU A 11 -6.13 10.16 -5.19
N PHE A 12 -6.38 9.88 -3.91
CA PHE A 12 -5.79 8.75 -3.22
C PHE A 12 -6.12 7.41 -3.91
N GLY A 13 -7.40 7.21 -4.28
CA GLY A 13 -7.86 6.02 -5.00
C GLY A 13 -7.17 5.85 -6.36
N LEU A 14 -7.16 6.91 -7.19
CA LEU A 14 -6.53 6.87 -8.51
C LEU A 14 -5.02 6.61 -8.43
N LEU A 15 -4.32 7.27 -7.49
CA LEU A 15 -2.90 7.03 -7.26
C LEU A 15 -2.62 5.61 -6.76
N THR A 16 -3.54 5.02 -6.00
CA THR A 16 -3.41 3.64 -5.54
C THR A 16 -3.54 2.66 -6.70
N ILE A 17 -4.56 2.84 -7.56
CA ILE A 17 -4.73 2.03 -8.78
C ILE A 17 -3.48 2.09 -9.66
N LEU A 18 -2.96 3.30 -9.92
CA LEU A 18 -1.75 3.48 -10.72
C LEU A 18 -0.51 2.79 -10.12
N LYS A 19 -0.33 2.87 -8.79
CA LYS A 19 0.81 2.21 -8.12
C LYS A 19 0.70 0.68 -8.21
N CYS A 20 -0.49 0.12 -8.00
CA CYS A 20 -0.71 -1.32 -8.13
C CYS A 20 -0.51 -1.77 -9.58
N ALA A 21 -1.03 -1.03 -10.57
CA ALA A 21 -0.82 -1.36 -11.98
C ALA A 21 0.66 -1.36 -12.39
N GLY A 22 1.48 -0.48 -11.80
CA GLY A 22 2.92 -0.45 -12.07
C GLY A 22 3.72 -1.51 -11.31
N ASN A 23 3.51 -1.61 -10.00
CA ASN A 23 4.15 -2.63 -9.16
C ASN A 23 3.39 -2.81 -7.84
N THR A 24 2.51 -3.82 -7.80
CA THR A 24 1.71 -4.20 -6.64
C THR A 24 2.56 -4.52 -5.41
N ALA A 25 3.64 -5.28 -5.57
CA ALA A 25 4.50 -5.67 -4.45
C ALA A 25 5.14 -4.46 -3.77
N LYS A 26 5.66 -3.51 -4.57
CA LYS A 26 6.23 -2.24 -4.09
C LYS A 26 5.19 -1.36 -3.38
N TYR A 27 3.95 -1.36 -3.85
CA TYR A 27 2.86 -0.67 -3.17
C TYR A 27 2.64 -1.24 -1.77
N PHE A 28 2.43 -2.56 -1.66
CA PHE A 28 2.20 -3.21 -0.37
C PHE A 28 3.42 -3.12 0.56
N ALA A 29 4.64 -3.22 0.05
CA ALA A 29 5.85 -3.00 0.83
C ALA A 29 5.89 -1.60 1.46
N LYS A 30 5.50 -0.57 0.69
CA LYS A 30 5.41 0.80 1.19
C LYS A 30 4.30 0.99 2.23
N GLU A 31 3.13 0.40 2.03
CA GLU A 31 2.03 0.50 3.00
C GLU A 31 2.32 -0.29 4.28
N LEU A 32 3.02 -1.44 4.17
CA LEU A 32 3.50 -2.21 5.31
C LEU A 32 4.55 -1.42 6.11
N TYR A 33 5.51 -0.78 5.43
CA TYR A 33 6.48 0.09 6.10
C TYR A 33 5.77 1.25 6.82
N LYS A 34 4.81 1.91 6.17
CA LYS A 34 4.05 3.00 6.78
C LYS A 34 3.25 2.56 8.01
N SER A 35 2.69 1.35 8.01
CA SER A 35 1.89 0.89 9.14
C SER A 35 2.71 0.70 10.41
N ILE A 36 4.01 0.51 10.31
CA ILE A 36 4.95 0.35 11.44
C ILE A 36 5.89 1.54 11.62
N LYS A 37 5.83 2.55 10.74
CA LYS A 37 6.75 3.70 10.78
C LYS A 37 6.29 4.70 11.83
N GLY A 38 7.16 4.98 12.79
CA GLY A 38 6.96 6.04 13.78
C GLY A 38 6.63 5.47 15.15
N LEU A 39 5.91 6.24 15.97
CA LEU A 39 5.52 5.82 17.31
C LEU A 39 4.16 5.10 17.24
N GLY A 40 4.15 3.83 17.62
CA GLY A 40 3.00 2.96 17.52
C GLY A 40 2.87 2.25 16.16
N THR A 41 1.75 1.56 15.98
CA THR A 41 1.46 0.72 14.81
C THR A 41 0.03 0.96 14.35
N THR A 42 -0.20 0.98 13.05
CA THR A 42 -1.55 0.89 12.48
C THR A 42 -1.91 -0.58 12.30
N ASP A 43 -2.29 -1.26 13.39
CA ASP A 43 -2.47 -2.72 13.43
C ASP A 43 -3.45 -3.22 12.38
N SER A 44 -4.54 -2.50 12.13
CA SER A 44 -5.53 -2.87 11.13
C SER A 44 -4.98 -2.95 9.70
N THR A 45 -4.01 -2.10 9.36
CA THR A 45 -3.34 -2.13 8.05
C THR A 45 -2.28 -3.22 8.00
N LEU A 46 -1.49 -3.36 9.06
CA LEU A 46 -0.49 -4.41 9.20
C LEU A 46 -1.13 -5.81 9.05
N ILE A 47 -2.15 -6.11 9.87
CA ILE A 47 -2.85 -7.39 9.88
C ILE A 47 -3.47 -7.66 8.50
N ARG A 48 -4.18 -6.67 7.93
CA ARG A 48 -4.83 -6.83 6.62
C ARG A 48 -3.84 -7.16 5.52
N ILE A 49 -2.70 -6.46 5.45
CA ILE A 49 -1.68 -6.73 4.42
C ILE A 49 -1.08 -8.12 4.64
N VAL A 50 -0.70 -8.46 5.87
CA VAL A 50 -0.09 -9.77 6.16
C VAL A 50 -1.05 -10.90 5.79
N VAL A 51 -2.29 -10.88 6.31
CA VAL A 51 -3.27 -11.94 6.08
C VAL A 51 -3.63 -12.10 4.61
N THR A 52 -3.87 -10.99 3.90
CA THR A 52 -4.35 -11.07 2.50
C THR A 52 -3.25 -11.34 1.49
N ARG A 53 -1.98 -11.08 1.82
CA ARG A 53 -0.86 -11.22 0.87
C ARG A 53 0.03 -12.42 1.15
N THR A 54 -0.06 -13.04 2.33
CA THR A 54 0.85 -14.12 2.77
C THR A 54 0.92 -15.29 1.78
N GLU A 55 -0.22 -15.72 1.23
CA GLU A 55 -0.30 -16.85 0.28
C GLU A 55 -0.20 -16.42 -1.19
N PHE A 56 -0.16 -15.12 -1.49
CA PHE A 56 -0.26 -14.62 -2.86
C PHE A 56 1.08 -14.12 -3.40
N ASP A 57 1.65 -13.08 -2.79
CA ASP A 57 2.85 -12.40 -3.31
C ASP A 57 3.77 -11.86 -2.21
N MET A 58 3.62 -12.35 -0.97
CA MET A 58 4.43 -11.91 0.17
C MET A 58 5.94 -12.06 -0.07
N GLN A 59 6.37 -13.06 -0.84
CA GLN A 59 7.77 -13.23 -1.20
C GLN A 59 8.30 -12.04 -2.01
N TYR A 60 7.48 -11.49 -2.91
CA TYR A 60 7.84 -10.33 -3.72
C TYR A 60 7.70 -9.00 -2.95
N ILE A 61 6.78 -8.93 -1.98
CA ILE A 61 6.63 -7.76 -1.10
C ILE A 61 7.86 -7.59 -0.18
N LYS A 62 8.52 -8.71 0.18
CA LYS A 62 9.71 -8.73 1.04
C LYS A 62 11.04 -8.49 0.30
N ALA A 63 11.07 -8.69 -1.02
CA ALA A 63 12.26 -8.58 -1.86
C ALA A 63 12.65 -7.12 -2.11
#